data_AF-A0A7C5GJA3-F1
#
_entry.id   AF-A0A7C5GJA3-F1
#
_cell.length_a   1.000
_cell.length_b   1.000
_cell.length_c   1.000
_cell.angle_alpha   90.00
_cell.angle_beta   90.00
_cell.angle_gamma   90.00
#
_symmetry.space_group_name_H-M   'P 1'
#
loop_
_entity.id
_entity.type
_entity.pdbx_description
1 polymer ?
#
loop_
_entity_poly.entity_id
_entity_poly.type
_entity_poly.pdbx_seq_one_letter_code
_entity_poly.pdbx_strand_id
1 'polypeptide(L)'
;MRRLMPYIGEKCGIAAYIGDNAVEKVYLSLIALQHRGQESAGIVAWKNERFIEYKTHGLVQNVLRYIGKEKDGASPAIGHVRYSTYGGSSRVFIQPIRAKYRDLELYLAHNGTIPNAYFYRGDLASYGVRTVFDLDSGILAGYLAYSIWEYGLREAINSIFERFKASYAFIALIDGGDVLAAKDPYGIRPLSIAISNENGIAISSESCAFNAIMGKDQFYRELLPKESILIEHSGKVKILSEGNKDSERICVFEYVYFARPDSVISGVNVYRARVHMG
;
A
#
# COMPACT_ATOMS: atom_id res chain seq x y z
N MET A 1 -2.42 -23.47 26.35
CA MET A 1 -1.95 -22.12 26.75
C MET A 1 -1.21 -21.49 25.57
N ARG A 2 -1.89 -20.75 24.68
CA ARG A 2 -1.25 -20.09 23.54
C ARG A 2 -0.73 -18.74 24.01
N ARG A 3 0.60 -18.57 24.07
CA ARG A 3 1.24 -17.27 24.31
C ARG A 3 0.73 -16.29 23.24
N LEU A 4 0.06 -15.22 23.65
CA LEU A 4 -0.05 -14.01 22.85
C LEU A 4 1.38 -13.49 22.68
N MET A 5 1.99 -13.77 21.52
CA MET A 5 3.31 -13.23 21.17
C MET A 5 3.16 -11.72 20.95
N PRO A 6 4.05 -10.88 21.52
CA PRO A 6 3.99 -9.45 21.32
C PRO A 6 4.30 -9.13 19.85
N TYR A 7 3.25 -8.84 19.07
CA TYR A 7 3.36 -8.34 17.71
C TYR A 7 3.89 -6.90 17.75
N ILE A 8 5.18 -6.71 17.48
CA ILE A 8 5.70 -5.39 17.13
C ILE A 8 5.24 -5.12 15.69
N GLY A 9 4.33 -4.17 15.50
CA GLY A 9 3.67 -3.93 14.20
C GLY A 9 4.65 -3.61 13.07
N GLU A 10 4.30 -4.04 11.85
CA GLU A 10 5.01 -3.69 10.63
C GLU A 10 4.95 -2.17 10.38
N LYS A 11 6.01 -1.62 9.80
CA LYS A 11 6.20 -0.17 9.60
C LYS A 11 6.58 0.14 8.17
N CYS A 12 5.95 -0.55 7.23
CA CYS A 12 6.31 -0.57 5.83
C CYS A 12 6.00 0.75 5.13
N GLY A 13 6.66 0.98 3.99
CA GLY A 13 6.34 2.07 3.08
C GLY A 13 5.66 1.52 1.84
N ILE A 14 4.54 2.15 1.44
CA ILE A 14 3.82 1.80 0.21
C ILE A 14 3.75 3.01 -0.72
N ALA A 15 3.82 2.75 -2.02
CA ALA A 15 3.73 3.78 -3.05
C ALA A 15 3.05 3.25 -4.32
N ALA A 16 2.46 4.15 -5.09
CA ALA A 16 1.97 3.88 -6.44
C ALA A 16 2.14 5.10 -7.32
N TYR A 17 2.23 4.86 -8.62
CA TYR A 17 2.24 5.89 -9.64
C TYR A 17 1.44 5.44 -10.86
N ILE A 18 0.63 6.36 -11.39
CA ILE A 18 -0.16 6.22 -12.60
C ILE A 18 0.30 7.33 -13.55
N GLY A 19 0.81 6.94 -14.72
CA GLY A 19 1.34 7.83 -15.74
C GLY A 19 2.66 7.32 -16.32
N ASP A 20 3.35 8.18 -17.06
CA ASP A 20 4.60 7.80 -17.73
C ASP A 20 5.71 7.44 -16.74
N ASN A 21 6.52 6.45 -17.12
CA ASN A 21 7.64 5.94 -16.33
C ASN A 21 7.23 5.47 -14.92
N ALA A 22 6.04 4.89 -14.77
CA ALA A 22 5.48 4.51 -13.47
C ALA A 22 6.41 3.63 -12.63
N VAL A 23 7.10 2.65 -13.24
CA VAL A 23 8.07 1.78 -12.55
C VAL A 23 9.20 2.60 -11.92
N GLU A 24 9.73 3.59 -12.64
CA GLU A 24 10.82 4.44 -12.18
C GLU A 24 10.37 5.42 -11.10
N LYS A 25 9.17 6.00 -11.25
CA LYS A 25 8.57 6.88 -10.25
C LYS A 25 8.25 6.12 -8.96
N VAL A 26 7.75 4.88 -9.04
CA VAL A 26 7.59 4.02 -7.86
C VAL A 26 8.94 3.68 -7.24
N TYR A 27 9.95 3.33 -8.05
CA TYR A 27 11.31 3.07 -7.54
C TYR A 27 11.86 4.26 -6.72
N LEU A 28 11.80 5.47 -7.26
CA LEU A 28 12.25 6.69 -6.57
C LEU A 28 11.42 6.97 -5.30
N SER A 29 10.11 6.72 -5.35
CA SER A 29 9.24 6.82 -4.17
C SER A 29 9.67 5.84 -3.07
N LEU A 30 10.00 4.61 -3.43
CA LEU A 30 10.48 3.60 -2.47
C LEU A 30 11.86 3.96 -1.90
N ILE A 31 12.75 4.57 -2.69
CA ILE A 31 14.02 5.12 -2.17
C ILE A 31 13.75 6.21 -1.13
N ALA A 32 12.82 7.13 -1.41
CA ALA A 32 12.42 8.16 -0.46
C ALA A 32 11.79 7.59 0.83
N LEU A 33 11.17 6.40 0.73
CA LEU A 33 10.55 5.66 1.83
C LEU A 33 11.46 4.59 2.46
N GLN A 34 12.73 4.46 2.05
CA GLN A 34 13.61 3.35 2.48
C GLN A 34 13.78 3.26 4.02
N HIS A 35 13.60 4.36 4.74
CA HIS A 35 13.61 4.39 6.21
C HIS A 35 12.46 3.60 6.84
N ARG A 36 11.38 3.34 6.10
CA ARG A 36 10.24 2.49 6.48
C ARG A 36 10.49 1.00 6.30
N GLY A 37 11.65 0.57 5.79
CA GLY A 37 11.90 -0.85 5.64
C GLY A 37 13.11 -1.16 4.79
N GLN A 38 13.97 -2.07 5.25
CA GLN A 38 15.26 -2.38 4.62
C GLN A 38 15.44 -3.87 4.30
N GLU A 39 14.42 -4.69 4.56
CA GLU A 39 14.55 -6.15 4.43
C GLU A 39 14.18 -6.71 3.07
N SER A 40 13.25 -6.06 2.41
CA SER A 40 12.85 -6.41 1.06
C SER A 40 12.15 -5.24 0.41
N ALA A 41 12.27 -5.17 -0.91
CA ALA A 41 11.55 -4.22 -1.73
C ALA A 41 10.93 -4.94 -2.92
N GLY A 42 9.76 -4.44 -3.33
CA GLY A 42 9.03 -4.99 -4.46
C GLY A 42 8.29 -3.91 -5.23
N ILE A 43 8.25 -4.06 -6.55
CA ILE A 43 7.46 -3.25 -7.47
C ILE A 43 6.65 -4.22 -8.34
N VAL A 44 5.38 -3.90 -8.57
CA VAL A 44 4.54 -4.58 -9.55
C VAL A 44 3.92 -3.54 -10.46
N ALA A 45 4.01 -3.75 -11.77
CA ALA A 45 3.45 -2.87 -12.78
C ALA A 45 2.51 -3.60 -13.73
N TRP A 46 1.65 -2.83 -14.38
CA TRP A 46 0.73 -3.31 -15.40
C TRP A 46 1.22 -2.94 -16.79
N LYS A 47 1.15 -3.89 -17.73
CA LYS A 47 1.45 -3.63 -19.15
C LYS A 47 0.85 -4.72 -20.01
N ASN A 48 0.17 -4.37 -21.09
CA ASN A 48 -0.36 -5.33 -22.08
C ASN A 48 -1.11 -6.50 -21.43
N GLU A 49 -2.07 -6.19 -20.56
CA GLU A 49 -2.93 -7.19 -19.89
C GLU A 49 -2.19 -8.17 -18.97
N ARG A 50 -1.00 -7.81 -18.49
CA ARG A 50 -0.24 -8.62 -17.55
C ARG A 50 0.45 -7.80 -16.46
N PHE A 51 0.66 -8.46 -15.33
CA PHE A 51 1.51 -7.98 -14.24
C PHE A 51 2.99 -8.26 -14.54
N ILE A 52 3.85 -7.32 -14.17
CA ILE A 52 5.31 -7.46 -14.21
C ILE A 52 5.86 -7.24 -12.81
N GLU A 53 6.61 -8.21 -12.29
CA GLU A 53 7.10 -8.20 -10.90
C GLU A 53 8.61 -7.96 -10.81
N TYR A 54 9.01 -7.02 -9.95
CA TYR A 54 10.40 -6.76 -9.58
C TYR A 54 10.55 -6.85 -8.05
N LYS A 55 10.87 -8.04 -7.52
CA LYS A 55 10.91 -8.31 -6.07
C LYS A 55 12.22 -8.93 -5.63
N THR A 56 12.82 -8.37 -4.58
CA THR A 56 14.07 -8.87 -4.01
C THR A 56 14.24 -8.53 -2.53
N HIS A 57 15.13 -9.27 -1.86
CA HIS A 57 15.54 -8.99 -0.50
C HIS A 57 16.54 -7.83 -0.44
N GLY A 58 16.60 -7.20 0.73
CA GLY A 58 17.44 -6.05 1.03
C GLY A 58 16.85 -4.73 0.56
N LEU A 59 17.75 -3.78 0.30
CA LEU A 59 17.43 -2.39 -0.03
C LEU A 59 16.77 -2.26 -1.41
N VAL A 60 16.05 -1.16 -1.61
CA VAL A 60 15.35 -0.82 -2.86
C VAL A 60 16.32 -0.77 -4.05
N GLN A 61 17.58 -0.36 -3.83
CA GLN A 61 18.61 -0.36 -4.87
C GLN A 61 18.84 -1.74 -5.49
N ASN A 62 18.59 -2.83 -4.76
CA ASN A 62 18.69 -4.18 -5.30
C ASN A 62 17.59 -4.44 -6.34
N VAL A 63 16.43 -3.77 -6.25
CA VAL A 63 15.33 -3.91 -7.23
C VAL A 63 15.75 -3.45 -8.62
N LEU A 64 16.58 -2.39 -8.73
CA LEU A 64 17.08 -1.90 -10.03
C LEU A 64 17.73 -3.00 -10.87
N ARG A 65 18.42 -3.95 -10.23
CA ARG A 65 19.12 -5.04 -10.91
C ARG A 65 18.17 -5.95 -11.69
N TYR A 66 16.88 -5.95 -11.32
CA TYR A 66 15.84 -6.74 -11.95
C TYR A 66 14.95 -5.92 -12.89
N ILE A 67 15.04 -4.59 -12.85
CA ILE A 67 14.27 -3.71 -13.71
C ILE A 67 14.89 -3.75 -15.11
N GLY A 68 14.27 -4.52 -16.00
CA GLY A 68 14.65 -4.62 -17.41
C GLY A 68 13.83 -3.72 -18.33
N LYS A 69 13.98 -3.93 -19.65
CA LYS A 69 13.24 -3.21 -20.71
C LYS A 69 11.71 -3.35 -20.63
N GLU A 70 11.21 -4.37 -19.91
CA GLU A 70 9.77 -4.56 -19.75
C GLU A 70 9.09 -3.36 -19.06
N LYS A 71 9.86 -2.54 -18.31
CA LYS A 71 9.39 -1.32 -17.64
C LYS A 71 8.84 -0.26 -18.60
N ASP A 72 9.36 -0.20 -19.83
CA ASP A 72 9.10 0.93 -20.73
C ASP A 72 7.64 0.87 -21.20
N GLY A 73 6.85 1.90 -20.93
CA GLY A 73 5.40 1.91 -21.18
C GLY A 73 4.56 1.06 -20.21
N ALA A 74 5.15 0.54 -19.12
CA ALA A 74 4.37 -0.09 -18.05
C ALA A 74 3.76 0.99 -17.15
N SER A 75 2.44 0.95 -16.98
CA SER A 75 1.66 1.83 -16.12
C SER A 75 0.28 1.20 -15.88
N PRO A 76 -0.29 1.32 -14.67
CA PRO A 76 0.30 1.88 -13.47
C PRO A 76 1.34 0.95 -12.81
N ALA A 77 1.98 1.43 -11.74
CA ALA A 77 2.84 0.62 -10.88
C ALA A 77 2.54 0.85 -9.39
N ILE A 78 2.74 -0.18 -8.58
CA ILE A 78 2.67 -0.16 -7.12
C ILE A 78 3.96 -0.74 -6.52
N GLY A 79 4.30 -0.34 -5.30
CA GLY A 79 5.52 -0.78 -4.66
C GLY A 79 5.46 -0.79 -3.14
N HIS A 80 6.40 -1.50 -2.54
CA HIS A 80 6.48 -1.72 -1.11
C HIS A 80 7.93 -1.84 -0.62
N VAL A 81 8.23 -1.28 0.55
CA VAL A 81 9.43 -1.57 1.35
C VAL A 81 9.04 -2.18 2.69
N ARG A 82 9.67 -3.31 3.04
CA ARG A 82 9.34 -4.10 4.23
C ARG A 82 10.29 -3.82 5.38
N TYR A 83 9.71 -3.61 6.56
CA TYR A 83 10.37 -3.73 7.85
C TYR A 83 9.77 -4.94 8.56
N SER A 84 10.54 -6.00 8.80
CA SER A 84 10.00 -7.19 9.45
C SER A 84 10.43 -7.25 10.90
N THR A 85 9.49 -7.68 11.72
CA THR A 85 9.75 -8.31 13.00
C THR A 85 9.28 -9.76 12.99
N TYR A 86 8.63 -10.21 11.89
CA TYR A 86 7.95 -11.50 11.78
C TYR A 86 7.64 -11.90 10.31
N GLY A 87 7.61 -13.21 10.03
CA GLY A 87 7.10 -13.74 8.76
C GLY A 87 8.17 -14.12 7.73
N GLY A 88 9.33 -14.61 8.18
CA GLY A 88 10.32 -15.31 7.35
C GLY A 88 11.02 -14.50 6.25
N SER A 89 12.10 -15.08 5.72
CA SER A 89 12.92 -14.51 4.64
C SER A 89 12.63 -15.12 3.27
N SER A 90 11.48 -15.79 3.10
CA SER A 90 11.12 -16.35 1.80
C SER A 90 10.66 -15.26 0.85
N ARG A 91 11.03 -15.39 -0.44
CA ARG A 91 10.64 -14.47 -1.50
C ARG A 91 9.12 -14.33 -1.65
N VAL A 92 8.36 -15.35 -1.28
CA VAL A 92 6.89 -15.35 -1.31
C VAL A 92 6.28 -14.32 -0.35
N PHE A 93 7.02 -13.88 0.67
CA PHE A 93 6.58 -12.87 1.64
C PHE A 93 6.91 -11.43 1.20
N ILE A 94 7.56 -11.24 0.05
CA ILE A 94 7.90 -9.92 -0.46
C ILE A 94 6.67 -9.31 -1.13
N GLN A 95 6.18 -8.22 -0.56
CA GLN A 95 5.06 -7.46 -1.12
C GLN A 95 5.49 -6.62 -2.34
N PRO A 96 4.58 -6.21 -3.24
CA PRO A 96 3.13 -6.45 -3.24
C PRO A 96 2.71 -7.92 -3.28
N ILE A 97 1.79 -8.36 -2.42
CA ILE A 97 1.34 -9.77 -2.36
C ILE A 97 0.34 -10.05 -3.48
N ARG A 98 0.57 -11.15 -4.19
CA ARG A 98 -0.35 -11.66 -5.21
C ARG A 98 -1.56 -12.34 -4.55
N ALA A 99 -2.75 -12.05 -5.05
CA ALA A 99 -3.96 -12.81 -4.75
C ALA A 99 -4.74 -13.11 -6.02
N LYS A 100 -5.34 -14.30 -6.08
CA LYS A 100 -6.20 -14.71 -7.19
C LYS A 100 -7.43 -15.45 -6.69
N TYR A 101 -8.59 -15.07 -7.21
CA TYR A 101 -9.85 -15.78 -7.00
C TYR A 101 -10.60 -15.87 -8.33
N ARG A 102 -10.87 -17.12 -8.76
CA ARG A 102 -11.37 -17.41 -10.10
C ARG A 102 -10.50 -16.73 -11.18
N ASP A 103 -11.10 -15.92 -12.04
CA ASP A 103 -10.46 -15.15 -13.11
C ASP A 103 -9.90 -13.80 -12.63
N LEU A 104 -10.32 -13.28 -11.47
CA LEU A 104 -9.78 -12.04 -10.92
C LEU A 104 -8.41 -12.24 -10.25
N GLU A 105 -7.44 -11.42 -10.65
CA GLU A 105 -6.10 -11.36 -10.06
C GLU A 105 -5.75 -9.94 -9.61
N LEU A 106 -5.03 -9.80 -8.49
CA LEU A 106 -4.54 -8.52 -8.02
C LEU A 106 -3.23 -8.65 -7.24
N TYR A 107 -2.54 -7.53 -7.09
CA TYR A 107 -1.39 -7.37 -6.20
C TYR A 107 -1.67 -6.30 -5.16
N LEU A 108 -1.31 -6.55 -3.90
CA LEU A 108 -1.59 -5.64 -2.79
C LEU A 108 -0.32 -5.31 -1.98
N ALA A 109 -0.04 -4.02 -1.82
CA ALA A 109 0.95 -3.48 -0.91
C ALA A 109 0.26 -2.96 0.36
N HIS A 110 0.70 -3.41 1.53
CA HIS A 110 0.10 -3.16 2.84
C HIS A 110 1.11 -2.55 3.81
N ASN A 111 0.71 -1.48 4.49
CA ASN A 111 1.38 -0.96 5.67
C ASN A 111 0.42 -1.02 6.85
N GLY A 112 0.68 -1.88 7.82
CA GLY A 112 -0.24 -2.06 8.93
C GLY A 112 -0.04 -3.38 9.65
N THR A 113 -1.00 -3.72 10.51
CA THR A 113 -1.12 -5.04 11.11
C THR A 113 -2.59 -5.32 11.33
N ILE A 114 -3.04 -6.52 10.94
CA ILE A 114 -4.43 -6.94 11.03
C ILE A 114 -4.52 -8.17 11.93
N PRO A 115 -4.65 -7.98 13.26
CA PRO A 115 -4.58 -9.08 14.23
C PRO A 115 -5.64 -10.15 14.01
N ASN A 116 -6.81 -9.77 13.50
CA ASN A 116 -7.93 -10.68 13.29
C ASN A 116 -7.95 -11.31 11.87
N ALA A 117 -6.93 -11.08 11.04
CA ALA A 117 -6.86 -11.63 9.69
C ALA A 117 -6.93 -13.16 9.68
N TYR A 118 -6.23 -13.81 10.63
CA TYR A 118 -6.16 -15.28 10.68
C TYR A 118 -7.53 -15.99 10.76
N PHE A 119 -8.58 -15.32 11.23
CA PHE A 119 -9.92 -15.88 11.27
C PHE A 119 -10.47 -16.19 9.86
N TYR A 120 -10.07 -15.45 8.84
CA TYR A 120 -10.57 -15.62 7.47
C TYR A 120 -9.76 -16.62 6.65
N ARG A 121 -8.66 -17.16 7.18
CA ARG A 121 -7.77 -18.09 6.47
C ARG A 121 -8.50 -19.36 6.03
N GLY A 122 -9.28 -19.97 6.94
CA GLY A 122 -10.00 -21.21 6.67
C GLY A 122 -11.03 -21.05 5.55
N ASP A 123 -11.86 -20.01 5.66
CA ASP A 123 -12.91 -19.70 4.68
C ASP A 123 -12.32 -19.44 3.29
N LEU A 124 -11.34 -18.54 3.20
CA LEU A 124 -10.70 -18.20 1.92
C LEU A 124 -10.02 -19.41 1.26
N ALA A 125 -9.37 -20.27 2.05
CA ALA A 125 -8.79 -21.52 1.54
C ALA A 125 -9.89 -22.46 1.01
N SER A 126 -11.00 -22.60 1.74
CA SER A 126 -12.14 -23.44 1.33
C SER A 126 -12.83 -22.92 0.05
N TYR A 127 -12.81 -21.60 -0.17
CA TYR A 127 -13.31 -20.98 -1.39
C TYR A 127 -12.35 -21.14 -2.58
N GLY A 128 -11.13 -21.61 -2.36
CA GLY A 128 -10.13 -21.79 -3.43
C GLY A 128 -9.35 -20.51 -3.77
N VAL A 129 -9.32 -19.52 -2.86
CA VAL A 129 -8.48 -18.32 -3.01
C VAL A 129 -7.01 -18.71 -2.98
N ARG A 130 -6.22 -18.18 -3.92
CA ARG A 130 -4.78 -18.41 -4.00
C ARG A 130 -4.04 -17.16 -3.54
N THR A 131 -3.39 -17.23 -2.39
CA THR A 131 -2.58 -16.15 -1.82
C THR A 131 -1.61 -16.69 -0.75
N VAL A 132 -0.93 -15.78 -0.04
CA VAL A 132 0.04 -16.09 1.02
C VAL A 132 -0.65 -16.03 2.38
N PHE A 133 -1.26 -17.14 2.80
CA PHE A 133 -2.10 -17.21 4.01
C PHE A 133 -1.36 -17.04 5.35
N ASP A 134 -0.03 -17.04 5.35
CA ASP A 134 0.79 -16.84 6.55
C ASP A 134 1.04 -15.37 6.86
N LEU A 135 0.63 -14.46 5.96
CA LEU A 135 0.67 -13.02 6.15
C LEU A 135 -0.73 -12.45 6.25
N ASP A 136 -0.92 -11.48 7.13
CA ASP A 136 -2.15 -10.69 7.20
C ASP A 136 -2.41 -9.91 5.90
N SER A 137 -1.35 -9.38 5.27
CA SER A 137 -1.41 -8.76 3.95
C SER A 137 -1.86 -9.73 2.85
N GLY A 138 -1.47 -11.00 2.92
CA GLY A 138 -1.93 -12.03 1.99
C GLY A 138 -3.40 -12.39 2.22
N ILE A 139 -3.83 -12.50 3.48
CA ILE A 139 -5.25 -12.69 3.80
C ILE A 139 -6.09 -11.49 3.34
N LEU A 140 -5.63 -10.26 3.56
CA LEU A 140 -6.31 -9.05 3.09
C LEU A 140 -6.41 -9.04 1.55
N ALA A 141 -5.33 -9.36 0.84
CA ALA A 141 -5.31 -9.45 -0.62
C ALA A 141 -6.28 -10.52 -1.13
N GLY A 142 -6.27 -11.70 -0.51
CA GLY A 142 -7.18 -12.80 -0.83
C GLY A 142 -8.65 -12.45 -0.57
N TYR A 143 -8.93 -11.81 0.57
CA TYR A 143 -10.28 -11.35 0.90
C TYR A 143 -10.78 -10.28 -0.06
N LEU A 144 -9.92 -9.35 -0.46
CA LEU A 144 -10.23 -8.32 -1.45
C LEU A 144 -10.58 -8.97 -2.80
N ALA A 145 -9.73 -9.87 -3.30
CA ALA A 145 -9.98 -10.56 -4.57
C ALA A 145 -11.29 -11.36 -4.55
N TYR A 146 -11.53 -12.13 -3.49
CA TYR A 146 -12.78 -12.85 -3.28
C TYR A 146 -13.99 -11.91 -3.30
N SER A 147 -13.93 -10.83 -2.51
CA SER A 147 -15.08 -9.95 -2.32
C SER A 147 -15.39 -9.09 -3.54
N ILE A 148 -14.37 -8.65 -4.29
CA ILE A 148 -14.58 -7.92 -5.55
C ILE A 148 -15.35 -8.81 -6.53
N TRP A 149 -14.94 -10.07 -6.65
CA TRP A 149 -15.57 -10.99 -7.59
C TRP A 149 -17.01 -11.35 -7.19
N GLU A 150 -17.26 -11.60 -5.91
CA GLU A 150 -18.59 -12.04 -5.44
C GLU A 150 -19.59 -10.89 -5.31
N TYR A 151 -19.14 -9.70 -4.90
CA TYR A 151 -20.02 -8.60 -4.47
C TYR A 151 -19.81 -7.29 -5.22
N GLY A 152 -18.73 -7.16 -5.99
CA GLY A 152 -18.32 -5.89 -6.58
C GLY A 152 -17.39 -5.08 -5.68
N LEU A 153 -16.76 -4.08 -6.28
CA LEU A 153 -15.64 -3.35 -5.66
C LEU A 153 -16.04 -2.50 -4.45
N ARG A 154 -17.20 -1.84 -4.50
CA ARG A 154 -17.65 -0.95 -3.41
C ARG A 154 -18.04 -1.76 -2.17
N GLU A 155 -18.77 -2.85 -2.38
CA GLU A 155 -19.20 -3.80 -1.36
C GLU A 155 -18.00 -4.53 -0.74
N ALA A 156 -17.02 -4.91 -1.56
CA ALA A 156 -15.77 -5.50 -1.08
C ALA A 156 -15.03 -4.58 -0.09
N ILE A 157 -14.92 -3.31 -0.42
CA ILE A 157 -14.30 -2.29 0.45
C ILE A 157 -15.08 -2.12 1.75
N ASN A 158 -16.41 -1.97 1.67
CA ASN A 158 -17.25 -1.79 2.85
C ASN A 158 -17.12 -2.99 3.79
N SER A 159 -17.14 -4.21 3.24
CA SER A 159 -16.93 -5.44 4.01
C SER A 159 -15.54 -5.50 4.66
N ILE A 160 -14.49 -5.03 3.96
CA ILE A 160 -13.14 -4.92 4.54
C ILE A 160 -13.14 -3.98 5.75
N PHE A 161 -13.74 -2.80 5.66
CA PHE A 161 -13.82 -1.85 6.77
C PHE A 161 -14.60 -2.38 7.97
N GLU A 162 -15.61 -3.21 7.74
CA GLU A 162 -16.40 -3.82 8.81
C GLU A 162 -15.67 -4.97 9.51
N ARG A 163 -14.97 -5.80 8.71
CA ARG A 163 -14.35 -7.05 9.17
C ARG A 163 -12.95 -6.85 9.74
N PHE A 164 -12.13 -6.04 9.09
CA PHE A 164 -10.76 -5.78 9.51
C PHE A 164 -10.72 -4.48 10.32
N LYS A 165 -11.18 -4.52 11.57
CA LYS A 165 -11.07 -3.38 12.47
C LYS A 165 -9.65 -3.31 13.06
N ALA A 166 -8.71 -2.85 12.24
CA ALA A 166 -7.28 -2.86 12.57
C ALA A 166 -6.58 -1.60 12.06
N SER A 167 -5.25 -1.59 12.11
CA SER A 167 -4.41 -0.48 11.63
C SER A 167 -3.84 -0.88 10.27
N TYR A 168 -4.26 -0.22 9.20
CA TYR A 168 -3.71 -0.46 7.87
C TYR A 168 -3.94 0.69 6.90
N ALA A 169 -3.01 0.81 5.98
CA ALA A 169 -3.17 1.45 4.69
C ALA A 169 -2.77 0.43 3.63
N PHE A 170 -3.50 0.37 2.52
CA PHE A 170 -3.11 -0.50 1.41
C PHE A 170 -3.32 0.16 0.06
N ILE A 171 -2.55 -0.33 -0.91
CA ILE A 171 -2.71 -0.04 -2.33
C ILE A 171 -2.79 -1.37 -3.07
N ALA A 172 -3.80 -1.57 -3.91
CA ALA A 172 -3.96 -2.73 -4.75
C ALA A 172 -3.93 -2.35 -6.23
N LEU A 173 -3.19 -3.11 -7.02
CA LEU A 173 -3.22 -3.07 -8.48
C LEU A 173 -4.05 -4.26 -8.95
N ILE A 174 -5.20 -3.96 -9.56
CA ILE A 174 -6.21 -4.93 -9.96
C ILE A 174 -6.05 -5.22 -11.46
N ASP A 175 -6.36 -6.46 -11.86
CA ASP A 175 -6.49 -6.84 -13.27
C ASP A 175 -7.36 -5.83 -14.04
N GLY A 176 -6.92 -5.47 -15.24
CA GLY A 176 -7.44 -4.31 -16.00
C GLY A 176 -6.68 -3.00 -15.78
N GLY A 177 -5.75 -2.95 -14.82
CA GLY A 177 -4.84 -1.81 -14.63
C GLY A 177 -5.37 -0.71 -13.72
N ASP A 178 -6.39 -1.00 -12.91
CA ASP A 178 -6.94 -0.07 -11.94
C ASP A 178 -6.16 -0.11 -10.61
N VAL A 179 -5.99 1.04 -9.97
CA VAL A 179 -5.34 1.17 -8.66
C VAL A 179 -6.35 1.56 -7.60
N LEU A 180 -6.53 0.68 -6.62
CA LEU A 180 -7.34 0.92 -5.44
C LEU A 180 -6.44 1.31 -4.27
N ALA A 181 -6.80 2.35 -3.53
CA ALA A 181 -6.13 2.71 -2.29
C ALA A 181 -7.14 2.95 -1.18
N ALA A 182 -6.84 2.49 0.04
CA ALA A 182 -7.73 2.64 1.18
C ALA A 182 -6.97 2.79 2.50
N LYS A 183 -7.58 3.54 3.41
CA LYS A 183 -7.12 3.76 4.79
C LYS A 183 -8.09 3.10 5.76
N ASP A 184 -7.57 2.49 6.82
CA ASP A 184 -8.39 1.86 7.86
C ASP A 184 -9.42 2.83 8.48
N PRO A 185 -10.50 2.32 9.13
CA PRO A 185 -11.56 3.16 9.68
C PRO A 185 -11.12 4.21 10.72
N TYR A 186 -9.94 4.04 11.31
CA TYR A 186 -9.39 4.93 12.32
C TYR A 186 -8.26 5.82 11.76
N GLY A 187 -7.83 5.59 10.52
CA GLY A 187 -6.77 6.36 9.88
C GLY A 187 -5.43 6.28 10.60
N ILE A 188 -5.09 5.13 11.19
CA ILE A 188 -3.89 4.99 12.05
C ILE A 188 -2.60 5.09 11.23
N ARG A 189 -2.60 4.55 10.00
CA ARG A 189 -1.44 4.57 9.09
C ARG A 189 -1.57 5.69 8.07
N PRO A 190 -0.47 6.43 7.78
CA PRO A 190 -0.53 7.52 6.83
C PRO A 190 -0.66 6.98 5.40
N LEU A 191 -1.50 7.65 4.62
CA LEU A 191 -1.70 7.39 3.19
C LEU A 191 -2.22 8.67 2.55
N SER A 192 -1.58 9.09 1.46
CA SER A 192 -1.90 10.33 0.77
C SER A 192 -1.98 10.11 -0.73
N ILE A 193 -2.63 11.04 -1.42
CA ILE A 193 -2.65 11.14 -2.88
C ILE A 193 -2.06 12.49 -3.30
N ALA A 194 -1.30 12.48 -4.39
CA ALA A 194 -0.84 13.67 -5.08
C ALA A 194 -1.15 13.57 -6.58
N ILE A 195 -1.47 14.71 -7.18
CA ILE A 195 -1.71 14.86 -8.62
C ILE A 195 -0.80 15.97 -9.11
N SER A 196 0.05 15.64 -10.08
CA SER A 196 0.95 16.58 -10.74
C SER A 196 0.25 17.35 -11.86
N ASN A 197 0.82 18.49 -12.27
CA ASN A 197 0.32 19.29 -13.39
C ASN A 197 0.36 18.55 -14.74
N GLU A 198 1.18 17.51 -14.87
CA GLU A 198 1.29 16.64 -16.07
C GLU A 198 0.32 15.44 -16.00
N ASN A 199 -0.69 15.49 -15.14
CA ASN A 199 -1.69 14.42 -14.90
C ASN A 199 -1.12 13.10 -14.34
N GLY A 200 0.14 13.05 -13.90
CA GLY A 200 0.66 11.94 -13.13
C GLY A 200 0.01 11.88 -11.74
N ILE A 201 -0.46 10.71 -11.33
CA ILE A 201 -1.11 10.50 -10.02
C ILE A 201 -0.24 9.59 -9.17
N ALA A 202 0.06 10.00 -7.94
CA ALA A 202 0.83 9.21 -6.99
C ALA A 202 0.04 8.97 -5.71
N ILE A 203 0.24 7.80 -5.12
CA ILE A 203 -0.24 7.46 -3.78
C ILE A 203 0.98 7.06 -2.96
N SER A 204 1.07 7.49 -1.70
CA SER A 204 2.20 7.14 -0.85
C SER A 204 1.88 7.21 0.64
N SER A 205 2.63 6.43 1.43
CA SER A 205 2.65 6.53 2.89
C SER A 205 3.09 7.90 3.41
N GLU A 206 3.96 8.63 2.69
CA GLU A 206 4.47 9.93 3.14
C GLU A 206 4.61 10.93 1.99
N SER A 207 4.41 12.21 2.30
CA SER A 207 4.57 13.30 1.34
C SER A 207 6.01 13.46 0.81
N CYS A 208 7.04 13.00 1.54
CA CYS A 208 8.42 13.05 1.07
C CYS A 208 8.63 12.26 -0.22
N ALA A 209 7.83 11.20 -0.47
CA ALA A 209 7.87 10.46 -1.71
C ALA A 209 7.43 11.34 -2.89
N PHE A 210 6.36 12.13 -2.72
CA PHE A 210 5.87 13.03 -3.77
C PHE A 210 6.89 14.09 -4.14
N ASN A 211 7.56 14.69 -3.14
CA ASN A 211 8.63 15.66 -3.39
C ASN A 211 9.74 15.06 -4.27
N ALA A 212 10.07 13.78 -4.08
CA ALA A 212 11.11 13.09 -4.84
C ALA A 212 10.73 12.84 -6.31
N ILE A 213 9.44 12.79 -6.66
CA ILE A 213 8.99 12.37 -7.99
C ILE A 213 8.17 13.41 -8.77
N MET A 214 7.59 14.39 -8.09
CA MET A 214 6.70 15.42 -8.64
C MET A 214 7.14 16.86 -8.32
N GLY A 215 8.06 17.07 -7.37
CA GLY A 215 8.51 18.41 -6.99
C GLY A 215 7.59 19.11 -6.00
N LYS A 216 7.34 20.42 -6.20
CA LYS A 216 6.52 21.26 -5.31
C LYS A 216 5.17 21.69 -5.90
N ASP A 217 5.00 21.59 -7.22
CA ASP A 217 3.81 22.03 -7.94
C ASP A 217 2.82 20.87 -8.15
N GLN A 218 2.30 20.36 -7.03
CA GLN A 218 1.31 19.28 -7.01
C GLN A 218 0.12 19.64 -6.14
N PHE A 219 -1.06 19.16 -6.54
CA PHE A 219 -2.15 18.99 -5.59
C PHE A 219 -1.81 17.82 -4.67
N TYR A 220 -1.95 18.00 -3.36
CA TYR A 220 -1.68 16.99 -2.35
C TYR A 220 -2.79 16.99 -1.30
N ARG A 221 -3.25 15.80 -0.92
CA ARG A 221 -4.06 15.61 0.28
C ARG A 221 -3.87 14.22 0.88
N GLU A 222 -4.18 14.11 2.16
CA GLU A 222 -4.29 12.83 2.84
C GLU A 222 -5.61 12.14 2.53
N LEU A 223 -5.59 10.81 2.58
CA LEU A 223 -6.82 10.04 2.65
C LEU A 223 -7.35 10.12 4.09
N LEU A 224 -8.66 10.31 4.20
CA LEU A 224 -9.38 10.32 5.46
C LEU A 224 -9.52 8.89 6.02
N PRO A 225 -9.72 8.73 7.34
CA PRO A 225 -10.11 7.45 7.93
C PRO A 225 -11.34 6.88 7.21
N LYS A 226 -11.34 5.57 6.90
CA LYS A 226 -12.39 4.89 6.12
C LYS A 226 -12.52 5.35 4.65
N GLU A 227 -11.64 6.21 4.16
CA GLU A 227 -11.67 6.61 2.75
C GLU A 227 -11.07 5.52 1.87
N SER A 228 -11.70 5.30 0.72
CA SER A 228 -11.10 4.55 -0.37
C SER A 228 -11.31 5.24 -1.72
N ILE A 229 -10.29 5.15 -2.56
CA ILE A 229 -10.29 5.73 -3.91
C ILE A 229 -9.91 4.66 -4.91
N LEU A 230 -10.55 4.72 -6.08
CA LEU A 230 -10.18 3.98 -7.28
C LEU A 230 -9.61 4.97 -8.29
N ILE A 231 -8.44 4.66 -8.82
CA ILE A 231 -7.83 5.35 -9.93
C ILE A 231 -7.91 4.39 -11.11
N GLU A 232 -8.78 4.71 -12.06
CA GLU A 232 -8.92 3.91 -13.28
C GLU A 232 -7.64 3.99 -14.10
N HIS A 233 -7.36 2.98 -14.91
CA HIS A 233 -6.23 3.00 -15.85
C HIS A 233 -6.20 4.26 -16.75
N SER A 234 -7.38 4.84 -17.01
CA SER A 234 -7.58 6.12 -17.74
C SER A 234 -7.07 7.37 -17.01
N GLY A 235 -6.72 7.26 -15.72
CA GLY A 235 -6.37 8.38 -14.85
C GLY A 235 -7.55 9.01 -14.11
N LYS A 236 -8.79 8.51 -14.30
CA LYS A 236 -9.96 9.02 -13.57
C LYS A 236 -9.95 8.55 -12.12
N VAL A 237 -10.06 9.50 -11.19
CA VAL A 237 -10.16 9.22 -9.75
C VAL A 237 -11.64 9.17 -9.32
N LYS A 238 -12.02 8.11 -8.60
CA LYS A 238 -13.35 7.93 -8.01
C LYS A 238 -13.22 7.66 -6.51
N ILE A 239 -14.09 8.27 -5.72
CA ILE A 239 -14.23 7.95 -4.29
C ILE A 239 -15.22 6.79 -4.14
N LEU A 240 -14.76 5.68 -3.57
CA LEU A 240 -15.58 4.48 -3.35
C LEU A 240 -16.18 4.42 -1.95
N SER A 241 -15.55 5.07 -0.98
CA SER A 241 -16.09 5.24 0.37
C SER A 241 -15.64 6.59 0.88
N GLU A 242 -16.58 7.38 1.39
CA GLU A 242 -16.28 8.68 1.98
C GLU A 242 -15.70 8.47 3.38
N GLY A 243 -14.56 9.08 3.65
CA GLY A 243 -13.92 9.01 4.95
C GLY A 243 -14.49 10.01 5.95
N ASN A 244 -14.16 9.80 7.23
CA ASN A 244 -14.54 10.69 8.32
C ASN A 244 -13.30 11.14 9.11
N LYS A 245 -12.99 12.44 9.05
CA LYS A 245 -11.84 13.03 9.75
C LYS A 245 -11.93 12.91 11.27
N ASP A 246 -13.13 12.94 11.85
CA ASP A 246 -13.33 12.90 13.31
C ASP A 246 -12.92 11.55 13.94
N SER A 247 -12.88 10.50 13.12
CA SER A 247 -12.43 9.16 13.50
C SER A 247 -10.91 9.01 13.54
N GLU A 248 -10.14 10.04 13.21
CA GLU A 248 -8.69 9.92 13.05
C GLU A 248 -7.98 9.62 14.39
N ARG A 249 -7.13 8.60 14.36
CA ARG A 249 -6.30 8.12 15.47
C ARG A 249 -4.89 7.85 14.97
N ILE A 250 -4.27 8.86 14.36
CA ILE A 250 -2.93 8.75 13.77
C ILE A 250 -1.92 8.21 14.79
N CYS A 251 -1.05 7.30 14.35
CA CYS A 251 -0.04 6.72 15.21
C CYS A 251 0.98 7.78 15.68
N VAL A 252 1.02 8.06 16.99
CA VAL A 252 1.95 9.05 17.57
C VAL A 252 3.42 8.74 17.25
N PHE A 253 3.78 7.47 17.10
CA PHE A 253 5.15 7.07 16.75
C PHE A 253 5.59 7.49 15.35
N GLU A 254 4.66 7.85 14.45
CA GLU A 254 5.00 8.48 13.19
C GLU A 254 5.73 9.81 13.44
N TYR A 255 5.25 10.63 14.38
CA TYR A 255 5.91 11.88 14.76
C TYR A 255 7.18 11.65 15.57
N VAL A 256 7.16 10.71 16.52
CA VAL A 256 8.30 10.49 17.42
C VAL A 256 9.51 9.92 16.68
N TYR A 257 9.31 8.97 15.76
CA TYR A 257 10.43 8.20 15.22
C TYR A 257 10.28 7.72 13.77
N PHE A 258 9.11 7.23 13.34
CA PHE A 258 9.04 6.52 12.04
C PHE A 258 9.06 7.42 10.82
N ALA A 259 8.31 8.52 10.82
CA ALA A 259 8.23 9.37 9.64
C ALA A 259 9.50 10.20 9.45
N ARG A 260 9.78 10.56 8.20
CA ARG A 260 10.86 11.49 7.91
C ARG A 260 10.50 12.92 8.35
N PRO A 261 11.46 13.73 8.81
CA PRO A 261 11.21 15.11 9.25
C PRO A 261 10.58 16.02 8.18
N ASP A 262 10.87 15.77 6.90
CA ASP A 262 10.36 16.54 5.76
C ASP A 262 8.96 16.10 5.29
N SER A 263 8.31 15.18 6.01
CA SER A 263 6.94 14.74 5.74
C SER A 263 5.89 15.57 6.47
N VAL A 264 4.69 15.59 5.90
CA VAL A 264 3.46 16.11 6.51
C VAL A 264 2.51 14.93 6.71
N ILE A 265 2.01 14.79 7.93
CA ILE A 265 1.05 13.74 8.33
C ILE A 265 -0.03 14.41 9.18
N SER A 266 -1.30 14.10 8.92
CA SER A 266 -2.49 14.78 9.49
C SER A 266 -2.37 16.31 9.46
N GLY A 267 -1.84 16.87 8.37
CA GLY A 267 -1.58 18.32 8.23
C GLY A 267 -0.48 18.87 9.15
N VAL A 268 0.22 18.04 9.93
CA VAL A 268 1.32 18.41 10.83
C VAL A 268 2.65 18.03 10.20
N ASN A 269 3.55 19.01 10.07
CA ASN A 269 4.93 18.75 9.64
C ASN A 269 5.70 18.02 10.76
N VAL A 270 6.34 16.89 10.42
CA VAL A 270 7.01 16.01 11.38
C VAL A 270 8.18 16.71 12.08
N TYR A 271 9.00 17.47 11.36
CA TYR A 271 10.09 18.24 11.96
C TYR A 271 9.57 19.24 13.01
N ARG A 272 8.54 20.01 12.67
CA ARG A 272 7.91 20.95 13.62
C ARG A 272 7.37 20.23 14.84
N ALA A 273 6.70 19.09 14.70
CA ALA A 273 6.22 18.31 15.83
C ALA A 273 7.37 17.91 16.77
N ARG A 274 8.51 17.45 16.23
CA ARG A 274 9.69 17.07 17.02
C ARG A 274 10.35 18.25 17.72
N VAL A 275 10.40 19.43 17.09
CA VAL A 275 10.90 20.66 17.73
C VAL A 275 10.04 21.05 18.93
N HIS A 276 8.72 20.90 18.86
CA HIS A 276 7.84 21.20 20.01
C HIS A 276 7.92 20.16 21.14
N MET A 277 8.44 18.96 20.88
CA MET A 277 8.64 17.93 21.90
C MET A 277 9.93 18.16 22.72
N GLY A 278 10.93 18.82 22.14
CA GLY A 278 12.21 19.13 22.79
C GLY A 278 12.13 20.40 23.63
#